data_AF-A0A813LK30-F1
#
_entry.id   AF-A0A813LK30-F1
#
_cell.length_a   1.000
_cell.length_b   1.000
_cell.length_c   1.000
_cell.angle_alpha   90.00
_cell.angle_beta   90.00
_cell.angle_gamma   90.00
#
_symmetry.space_group_name_H-M   'P 1'
#
loop_
_entity.id
_entity.type
_entity.pdbx_description
1 polymer ?
#
loop_
_entity_poly.entity_id
_entity_poly.type
_entity_poly.pdbx_seq_one_letter_code
_entity_poly.pdbx_strand_id
1 'polypeptide(L)'
;MALRDWPAPPSQEALSRPIATSPGRFAAPPLPGRQRHTVPDPLHPRCFDELKPQLRVPLPPPKSRVGFVRPARVQDRLVLSSTRGPSARKGLYEAFGGCVAAPAQPHRWGALKVQFTNLLDATSCCSTEKLLIALTEVHAVGGSSWPEFEVAQDRLRALQSLKEELTAIAQLTSVEDIRQVLLKAEAMGARPDLQKAEEGEAWPHVELVAPKVLPYCEFRPLCAAAERQRHRLLALSKELIEGSQTADMTRLSSALQRASDLEISGSFLGCWQEVATAD
;
A
#
# COMPACT_ATOMS: atom_id res chain seq x y z
N MET A 1 -40.46 37.71 27.89
CA MET A 1 -39.34 37.18 27.09
C MET A 1 -39.92 36.16 26.13
N ALA A 2 -40.10 36.55 24.86
CA ALA A 2 -40.69 35.69 23.84
C ALA A 2 -39.59 34.91 23.12
N LEU A 3 -39.65 33.57 23.16
CA LEU A 3 -38.83 32.71 22.31
C LEU A 3 -39.25 32.93 20.86
N ARG A 4 -38.27 33.28 20.02
CA ARG A 4 -38.44 33.38 18.57
C ARG A 4 -38.30 31.99 17.98
N ASP A 5 -39.37 31.52 17.33
CA ASP A 5 -39.37 30.34 16.47
C ASP A 5 -38.42 30.57 15.29
N TRP A 6 -37.47 29.66 15.12
CA TRP A 6 -36.57 29.61 13.97
C TRP A 6 -37.20 28.71 12.90
N PRO A 7 -37.38 29.16 11.64
CA PRO A 7 -37.95 28.31 10.61
C PRO A 7 -36.97 27.19 10.24
N ALA A 8 -37.52 25.99 10.06
CA ALA A 8 -36.79 24.80 9.62
C ALA A 8 -36.18 25.00 8.22
N PRO A 9 -34.97 24.46 7.97
CA PRO A 9 -34.35 24.53 6.66
C PRO A 9 -35.14 23.70 5.63
N PRO A 10 -35.19 24.13 4.35
CA PRO A 10 -35.88 23.41 3.30
C PRO A 10 -35.21 22.08 2.98
N SER A 11 -36.03 21.05 2.82
CA SER A 11 -35.67 19.69 2.41
C SER A 11 -34.88 19.71 1.10
N GLN A 12 -33.65 19.19 1.12
CA GLN A 12 -32.87 18.94 -0.09
C GLN A 12 -33.45 17.73 -0.83
N GLU A 13 -34.35 17.98 -1.78
CA GLU A 13 -34.71 16.99 -2.79
C GLU A 13 -33.46 16.62 -3.61
N ALA A 14 -33.12 15.33 -3.52
CA ALA A 14 -31.95 14.73 -4.10
C ALA A 14 -31.95 14.88 -5.63
N LEU A 15 -30.95 15.62 -6.13
CA LEU A 15 -30.50 15.56 -7.53
C LEU A 15 -29.89 14.17 -7.79
N SER A 16 -30.76 13.20 -8.05
CA SER A 16 -30.40 11.87 -8.51
C SER A 16 -29.73 11.98 -9.88
N ARG A 17 -28.44 11.60 -9.97
CA ARG A 17 -27.73 11.51 -11.25
C ARG A 17 -28.27 10.32 -12.05
N PRO A 18 -28.47 10.46 -13.38
CA PRO A 18 -28.87 9.35 -14.22
C PRO A 18 -27.81 8.25 -14.22
N ILE A 19 -28.28 7.01 -14.04
CA ILE A 19 -27.49 5.78 -14.04
C ILE A 19 -26.78 5.65 -15.39
N ALA A 20 -25.44 5.69 -15.36
CA ALA A 20 -24.62 5.46 -16.53
C ALA A 20 -24.82 4.02 -17.01
N THR A 21 -25.32 3.91 -18.24
CA THR A 21 -25.38 2.69 -19.03
C THR A 21 -24.01 2.02 -19.11
N SER A 22 -24.01 0.72 -18.77
CA SER A 22 -23.06 -0.35 -19.09
C SER A 22 -21.81 0.03 -19.90
N PRO A 23 -20.58 -0.26 -19.41
CA PRO A 23 -19.38 -0.16 -20.22
C PRO A 23 -19.35 -1.28 -21.26
N GLY A 24 -19.88 -0.98 -22.45
CA GLY A 24 -19.65 -1.76 -23.66
C GLY A 24 -18.15 -1.87 -23.91
N ARG A 25 -17.63 -3.10 -23.84
CA ARG A 25 -16.25 -3.45 -24.16
C ARG A 25 -15.96 -3.07 -25.61
N PHE A 26 -15.23 -1.98 -25.83
CA PHE A 26 -14.48 -1.77 -27.07
C PHE A 26 -13.32 -2.78 -27.09
N ALA A 27 -13.61 -4.01 -27.50
CA ALA A 27 -12.58 -4.97 -27.86
C ALA A 27 -12.01 -4.55 -29.21
N ALA A 28 -10.76 -4.09 -29.21
CA ALA A 28 -10.02 -3.84 -30.44
C ALA A 28 -10.00 -5.12 -31.31
N PRO A 29 -10.11 -5.00 -32.65
CA PRO A 29 -10.05 -6.14 -33.54
C PRO A 29 -8.70 -6.86 -33.39
N PRO A 30 -8.70 -8.21 -33.35
CA PRO A 30 -7.47 -8.97 -33.17
C PRO A 30 -6.53 -8.77 -34.36
N LEU A 31 -5.28 -8.43 -34.07
CA LEU A 31 -4.23 -8.30 -35.08
C LEU A 31 -3.98 -9.66 -35.76
N PRO A 32 -3.85 -9.70 -37.11
CA PRO A 32 -3.55 -10.93 -37.83
C PRO A 32 -2.14 -11.44 -37.45
N GLY A 33 -2.03 -12.73 -37.15
CA GLY A 33 -0.75 -13.42 -36.92
C GLY A 33 -0.52 -14.00 -35.52
N ARG A 34 -1.43 -13.78 -34.56
CA ARG A 34 -1.32 -14.37 -33.22
C ARG A 34 -2.14 -15.66 -33.13
N GLN A 35 -1.53 -16.80 -33.49
CA GLN A 35 -2.12 -18.13 -33.27
C GLN A 35 -2.37 -18.31 -31.77
N ARG A 36 -3.64 -18.41 -31.37
CA ARG A 36 -4.02 -18.76 -30.01
C ARG A 36 -3.76 -20.26 -29.84
N HIS A 37 -2.80 -20.61 -28.99
CA HIS A 37 -2.70 -21.97 -28.48
C HIS A 37 -4.02 -22.32 -27.79
N THR A 38 -4.66 -23.36 -28.32
CA THR A 38 -5.86 -23.99 -27.77
C THR A 38 -5.59 -24.42 -26.33
N VAL A 39 -6.45 -23.96 -25.42
CA VAL A 39 -6.52 -24.39 -24.03
C VAL A 39 -6.83 -25.90 -24.01
N PRO A 40 -6.02 -26.75 -23.36
CA PRO A 40 -6.35 -28.16 -23.20
C PRO A 40 -7.45 -28.34 -22.14
N ASP A 41 -8.33 -29.30 -22.42
CA ASP A 41 -9.50 -29.76 -21.68
C ASP A 41 -9.21 -30.10 -20.19
N PRO A 42 -10.07 -29.75 -19.21
CA PRO A 42 -9.77 -29.87 -17.78
C PRO A 42 -10.22 -31.20 -17.14
N LEU A 43 -10.05 -32.35 -17.82
CA LEU A 43 -10.52 -33.64 -17.28
C LEU A 43 -9.47 -34.76 -17.22
N HIS A 44 -8.21 -34.43 -16.91
CA HIS A 44 -7.23 -35.46 -16.56
C HIS A 44 -6.39 -35.09 -15.33
N PRO A 45 -6.48 -35.84 -14.21
CA PRO A 45 -5.48 -35.78 -13.16
C PRO A 45 -4.28 -36.60 -13.64
N ARG A 46 -3.21 -35.93 -14.08
CA ARG A 46 -1.91 -36.57 -14.29
C ARG A 46 -0.95 -36.12 -13.21
N CYS A 47 -0.38 -37.12 -12.54
CA CYS A 47 0.70 -37.05 -11.59
C CYS A 47 1.79 -36.04 -12.03
N PHE A 48 2.07 -35.09 -11.16
CA PHE A 48 3.22 -34.19 -11.27
C PHE A 48 4.30 -34.67 -10.31
N ASP A 49 4.89 -35.81 -10.63
CA ASP A 49 6.22 -36.16 -10.16
C ASP A 49 7.14 -36.19 -11.38
N GLU A 50 8.32 -35.58 -11.20
CA GLU A 50 9.40 -35.49 -12.17
C GLU A 50 9.15 -34.58 -13.38
N LEU A 51 9.51 -33.30 -13.26
CA LEU A 51 10.23 -32.57 -14.32
C LEU A 51 10.81 -31.28 -13.71
N LYS A 52 12.06 -31.33 -13.24
CA LYS A 52 12.90 -30.15 -13.06
C LYS A 52 13.26 -29.62 -14.45
N PRO A 53 12.87 -28.40 -14.85
CA PRO A 53 13.56 -27.73 -15.94
C PRO A 53 14.81 -27.07 -15.38
N GLN A 54 15.97 -27.48 -15.88
CA GLN A 54 17.22 -26.74 -15.76
C GLN A 54 17.03 -25.34 -16.40
N LEU A 55 16.58 -24.36 -15.61
CA LEU A 55 16.67 -22.95 -15.95
C LEU A 55 18.15 -22.54 -15.86
N ARG A 56 18.91 -22.82 -16.92
CA ARG A 56 20.19 -22.15 -17.16
C ARG A 56 19.89 -20.69 -17.45
N VAL A 57 20.03 -19.85 -16.44
CA VAL A 57 20.10 -18.40 -16.63
C VAL A 57 21.20 -18.12 -17.66
N PRO A 58 20.92 -17.43 -18.77
CA PRO A 58 21.95 -17.05 -19.72
C PRO A 58 22.96 -16.18 -19.00
N LEU A 59 24.22 -16.62 -18.97
CA LEU A 59 25.33 -15.79 -18.48
C LEU A 59 25.35 -14.48 -19.30
N PRO A 60 25.51 -13.32 -18.66
CA PRO A 60 25.65 -12.07 -19.38
C PRO A 60 26.85 -12.19 -20.34
N PRO A 61 26.75 -11.65 -21.58
CA PRO A 61 27.82 -11.74 -22.55
C PRO A 61 29.11 -11.16 -21.95
N PRO A 62 30.28 -11.79 -22.18
CA PRO A 62 31.53 -11.27 -21.70
C PRO A 62 31.71 -9.85 -22.24
N LYS A 63 32.00 -8.89 -21.34
CA LYS A 63 32.29 -7.51 -21.72
C LYS A 63 33.42 -7.55 -22.73
N SER A 64 33.09 -7.32 -24.01
CA SER A 64 34.08 -7.29 -25.07
C SER A 64 34.97 -6.08 -24.78
N ARG A 65 36.20 -6.37 -24.36
CA ARG A 65 37.26 -5.38 -24.14
C ARG A 65 37.77 -4.95 -25.52
N VAL A 66 36.87 -4.44 -26.36
CA VAL A 66 37.24 -3.85 -27.65
C VAL A 66 37.76 -2.47 -27.33
N GLY A 67 39.06 -2.27 -27.59
CA GLY A 67 39.72 -0.98 -27.45
C GLY A 67 38.89 0.11 -28.12
N PHE A 68 38.69 1.19 -27.37
CA PHE A 68 38.15 2.44 -27.88
C PHE A 68 39.10 2.95 -28.98
N VAL A 69 38.88 2.50 -30.21
CA VAL A 69 39.37 3.22 -31.39
C VAL A 69 38.53 4.48 -31.46
N ARG A 70 39.11 5.59 -30.98
CA ARG A 70 38.55 6.92 -31.20
C ARG A 70 38.25 7.06 -32.70
N PRO A 71 37.02 7.38 -33.12
CA PRO A 71 36.78 7.77 -34.49
C PRO A 71 37.54 9.07 -34.77
N ALA A 72 38.67 8.94 -35.46
CA ALA A 72 39.38 10.05 -36.05
C ALA A 72 38.55 10.53 -37.25
N ARG A 73 37.61 11.46 -37.02
CA ARG A 73 37.01 12.40 -38.00
C ARG A 73 35.69 12.95 -37.46
N VAL A 74 35.74 14.00 -36.65
CA VAL A 74 34.78 15.13 -36.67
C VAL A 74 35.49 16.33 -36.05
N GLN A 75 36.38 16.99 -36.80
CA GLN A 75 37.01 18.27 -36.40
C GLN A 75 36.36 19.50 -37.08
N ASP A 76 35.21 19.35 -37.75
CA ASP A 76 34.64 20.43 -38.59
C ASP A 76 33.27 20.94 -38.14
N ARG A 77 32.90 20.84 -36.86
CA ARG A 77 31.71 21.56 -36.37
C ARG A 77 32.04 22.54 -35.24
N LEU A 78 32.16 23.79 -35.67
CA LEU A 78 31.75 25.01 -34.97
C LEU A 78 32.72 25.49 -33.89
N VAL A 79 33.84 26.03 -34.35
CA VAL A 79 34.46 27.21 -33.74
C VAL A 79 33.53 28.42 -33.99
N LEU A 80 32.38 28.44 -33.32
CA LEU A 80 31.68 29.69 -33.02
C LEU A 80 31.96 29.99 -31.56
N SER A 81 33.11 30.61 -31.34
CA SER A 81 33.49 31.28 -30.09
C SER A 81 32.49 32.40 -29.80
N SER A 82 31.32 32.04 -29.29
CA SER A 82 30.35 32.97 -28.73
C SER A 82 30.88 33.49 -27.40
N THR A 83 31.68 34.55 -27.47
CA THR A 83 32.09 35.38 -26.33
C THR A 83 30.92 36.09 -25.64
N ARG A 84 29.68 35.88 -26.12
CA ARG A 84 28.43 36.37 -25.47
C ARG A 84 27.93 35.50 -24.31
N GLY A 85 28.39 34.24 -24.21
CA GLY A 85 27.95 33.33 -23.15
C GLY A 85 28.23 33.78 -21.71
N PRO A 86 29.41 34.37 -21.39
CA PRO A 86 29.73 34.84 -20.04
C PRO A 86 28.96 36.10 -19.63
N SER A 87 28.77 37.07 -20.54
CA SER A 87 28.13 38.35 -20.22
C SER A 87 26.61 38.25 -20.06
N ALA A 88 25.93 37.34 -20.77
CA ALA A 88 24.50 37.09 -20.58
C ALA A 88 24.19 36.47 -19.20
N ARG A 89 25.11 35.69 -18.63
CA ARG A 89 24.96 35.16 -17.27
C ARG A 89 25.12 36.26 -16.21
N LYS A 90 26.03 37.21 -16.42
CA LYS A 90 26.26 38.33 -15.49
C LYS A 90 25.03 39.22 -15.33
N GLY A 91 24.31 39.50 -16.42
CA GLY A 91 23.05 40.27 -16.38
C GLY A 91 21.90 39.59 -15.62
N LEU A 92 21.85 38.25 -15.57
CA LEU A 92 20.88 37.54 -14.75
C LEU A 92 21.20 37.66 -13.25
N TYR A 93 22.47 37.55 -12.86
CA TYR A 93 22.86 37.75 -11.47
C TYR A 93 22.59 39.18 -10.99
N GLU A 94 22.73 40.19 -11.85
CA GLU A 94 22.42 41.58 -11.53
C GLU A 94 20.91 41.87 -11.51
N ALA A 95 20.12 41.29 -12.43
CA ALA A 95 18.66 41.44 -12.42
C ALA A 95 17.97 40.78 -11.22
N PHE A 96 18.56 39.72 -10.65
CA PHE A 96 18.12 39.10 -9.40
C PHE A 96 18.92 39.61 -8.17
N GLY A 97 19.89 40.52 -8.36
CA GLY A 97 20.91 40.93 -7.39
C GLY A 97 20.50 42.03 -6.41
N GLY A 98 19.21 42.30 -6.25
CA GLY A 98 18.69 43.26 -5.26
C GLY A 98 18.40 42.67 -3.88
N CYS A 99 18.29 41.34 -3.77
CA CYS A 99 18.17 40.67 -2.48
C CYS A 99 19.55 40.14 -2.08
N VAL A 100 20.12 40.70 -1.02
CA VAL A 100 21.38 40.29 -0.40
C VAL A 100 21.22 38.87 0.18
N ALA A 101 21.18 37.87 -0.70
CA ALA A 101 21.24 36.47 -0.35
C ALA A 101 22.71 36.11 -0.15
N ALA A 102 23.02 35.60 1.04
CA ALA A 102 24.31 35.01 1.40
C ALA A 102 24.85 34.13 0.25
N PRO A 103 26.18 34.08 0.02
CA PRO A 103 26.78 33.39 -1.11
C PRO A 103 26.22 31.97 -1.22
N ALA A 104 25.43 31.74 -2.26
CA ALA A 104 24.77 30.47 -2.52
C ALA A 104 25.85 29.41 -2.75
N GLN A 105 26.15 28.63 -1.71
CA GLN A 105 27.20 27.61 -1.77
C GLN A 105 26.80 26.53 -2.78
N PRO A 106 27.51 26.38 -3.92
CA PRO A 106 27.15 25.43 -4.98
C PRO A 106 27.30 23.96 -4.54
N HIS A 107 27.91 23.69 -3.37
CA HIS A 107 28.00 22.35 -2.78
C HIS A 107 26.74 21.90 -2.03
N ARG A 108 25.75 22.78 -1.81
CA ARG A 108 24.52 22.43 -1.07
C ARG A 108 23.60 21.48 -1.83
N TRP A 109 23.53 21.58 -3.16
CA TRP A 109 22.56 20.78 -3.91
C TRP A 109 22.86 19.28 -3.91
N GLY A 110 24.15 18.89 -3.91
CA GLY A 110 24.53 17.47 -3.83
C GLY A 110 24.03 16.80 -2.55
N ALA A 111 24.23 17.47 -1.40
CA ALA A 111 23.75 16.99 -0.10
C ALA A 111 22.22 16.99 -0.01
N LEU A 112 21.56 18.06 -0.49
CA LEU A 112 20.10 18.15 -0.54
C LEU A 112 19.48 17.07 -1.43
N LYS A 113 20.14 16.74 -2.56
CA LYS A 113 19.66 15.70 -3.48
C LYS A 113 19.61 14.33 -2.82
N VAL A 114 20.65 13.97 -2.04
CA VAL A 114 20.68 12.70 -1.30
C VAL A 114 19.52 12.64 -0.31
N GLN A 115 19.31 13.72 0.44
CA GLN A 115 18.22 13.81 1.41
C GLN A 115 16.84 13.75 0.77
N PHE A 116 16.67 14.42 -0.37
CA PHE A 116 15.45 14.35 -1.16
C PHE A 116 15.17 12.93 -1.67
N THR A 117 16.19 12.23 -2.19
CA THR A 117 16.01 10.83 -2.64
C THR A 117 15.74 9.88 -1.48
N ASN A 118 16.36 10.09 -0.32
CA ASN A 118 16.10 9.29 0.88
C ASN A 118 14.67 9.50 1.39
N LEU A 119 14.17 10.74 1.36
CA LEU A 119 12.79 11.05 1.71
C LEU A 119 11.81 10.34 0.76
N LEU A 120 12.03 10.43 -0.55
CA LEU A 120 11.20 9.73 -1.54
C LEU A 120 11.22 8.21 -1.34
N ASP A 121 12.40 7.62 -1.14
CA ASP A 121 12.51 6.18 -0.87
C ASP A 121 11.78 5.80 0.42
N ALA A 122 11.94 6.58 1.48
CA ALA A 122 11.25 6.37 2.76
C ALA A 122 9.73 6.51 2.65
N THR A 123 9.21 7.44 1.84
CA THR A 123 7.75 7.57 1.61
C THR A 123 7.15 6.37 0.88
N SER A 124 7.95 5.69 0.04
CA SER A 124 7.54 4.45 -0.62
C SER A 124 7.61 3.23 0.31
N CYS A 125 8.30 3.35 1.45
CA CYS A 125 8.45 2.30 2.44
C CYS A 125 7.28 2.26 3.45
N CYS A 126 7.10 1.09 4.08
CA CYS A 126 6.11 0.87 5.15
C CYS A 126 6.75 0.89 6.56
N SER A 127 7.87 1.60 6.74
CA SER A 127 8.60 1.64 8.01
C SER A 127 8.51 3.04 8.61
N THR A 128 7.84 3.15 9.75
CA THR A 128 7.70 4.38 10.55
C THR A 128 9.06 4.90 11.00
N GLU A 129 9.96 4.03 11.42
CA GLU A 129 11.32 4.39 11.84
C GLU A 129 12.12 5.03 10.69
N LYS A 130 12.17 4.41 9.51
CA LYS A 130 12.87 4.97 8.35
C LYS A 130 12.30 6.33 7.94
N LEU A 131 10.98 6.45 7.99
CA LEU A 131 10.29 7.70 7.64
C LEU A 131 10.58 8.81 8.66
N LEU A 132 10.62 8.48 9.95
CA LEU A 132 11.03 9.41 11.01
C LEU A 132 12.48 9.88 10.82
N ILE A 133 13.41 8.96 10.57
CA ILE A 133 14.82 9.30 10.32
C ILE A 133 14.92 10.26 9.11
N ALA A 134 14.31 9.91 7.98
CA ALA A 134 14.33 10.76 6.78
C ALA A 134 13.72 12.15 7.03
N LEU A 135 12.60 12.24 7.76
CA LEU A 135 12.00 13.52 8.14
C LEU A 135 12.93 14.35 9.03
N THR A 136 13.58 13.75 10.02
CA THR A 136 14.52 14.47 10.90
C THR A 136 15.75 14.97 10.14
N GLU A 137 16.29 14.17 9.21
CA GLU A 137 17.42 14.57 8.38
C GLU A 137 17.04 15.73 7.44
N VAL A 138 15.89 15.65 6.78
CA VAL A 138 15.41 16.73 5.89
C VAL A 138 15.13 18.01 6.68
N HIS A 139 14.55 17.90 7.88
CA HIS A 139 14.35 19.05 8.76
C HIS A 139 15.68 19.72 9.16
N ALA A 140 16.70 18.92 9.50
CA ALA A 140 18.03 19.42 9.87
C ALA A 140 18.73 20.20 8.74
N VAL A 141 18.47 19.86 7.47
CA VAL A 141 19.01 20.60 6.31
C VAL A 141 18.09 21.76 5.87
N GLY A 142 16.97 21.99 6.58
CA GLY A 142 16.02 23.06 6.27
C GLY A 142 15.08 22.76 5.09
N GLY A 143 14.86 21.48 4.77
CA GLY A 143 13.96 21.03 3.71
C GLY A 143 12.48 20.98 4.10
N SER A 144 12.08 21.60 5.21
CA SER A 144 10.69 21.57 5.70
C SER A 144 9.68 22.28 4.79
N SER A 145 10.15 23.09 3.84
CA SER A 145 9.29 23.75 2.85
C SER A 145 9.05 22.90 1.59
N TRP A 146 9.53 21.66 1.54
CA TRP A 146 9.34 20.78 0.40
C TRP A 146 7.94 20.14 0.45
N PRO A 147 7.20 20.08 -0.67
CA PRO A 147 5.88 19.43 -0.68
C PRO A 147 5.98 17.93 -0.33
N GLU A 148 7.07 17.27 -0.70
CA GLU A 148 7.34 15.88 -0.34
C GLU A 148 7.48 15.67 1.18
N PHE A 149 7.90 16.70 1.91
CA PHE A 149 8.00 16.64 3.37
C PHE A 149 6.63 16.57 4.03
N GLU A 150 5.65 17.34 3.55
CA GLU A 150 4.26 17.27 4.04
C GLU A 150 3.64 15.91 3.72
N VAL A 151 3.82 15.41 2.49
CA VAL A 151 3.37 14.07 2.08
C VAL A 151 3.97 12.97 2.97
N ALA A 152 5.25 13.09 3.31
CA ALA A 152 5.92 12.16 4.21
C ALA A 152 5.36 12.23 5.65
N GLN A 153 5.03 13.41 6.15
CA GLN A 153 4.40 13.58 7.46
C GLN A 153 2.98 13.00 7.51
N ASP A 154 2.16 13.25 6.49
CA ASP A 154 0.82 12.67 6.38
C ASP A 154 0.90 11.14 6.35
N ARG A 155 1.85 10.61 5.57
CA ARG A 155 2.12 9.17 5.50
C ARG A 155 2.53 8.59 6.85
N LEU A 156 3.39 9.28 7.61
CA LEU A 156 3.80 8.85 8.95
C LEU A 156 2.60 8.79 9.89
N ARG A 157 1.75 9.82 9.92
CA ARG A 157 0.52 9.84 10.72
C ARG A 157 -0.41 8.68 10.36
N ALA A 158 -0.58 8.41 9.06
CA ALA A 158 -1.39 7.29 8.60
C ALA A 158 -0.83 5.92 9.04
N LEU A 159 0.49 5.74 9.01
CA LEU A 159 1.13 4.50 9.50
C LEU A 159 1.02 4.35 11.02
N GLN A 160 1.15 5.44 11.79
CA GLN A 160 0.97 5.42 13.25
C GLN A 160 -0.48 5.07 13.63
N SER A 161 -1.46 5.71 12.99
CA SER A 161 -2.89 5.37 13.15
C SER A 161 -3.16 3.91 12.79
N LEU A 162 -2.59 3.39 11.70
CA LEU A 162 -2.73 1.98 11.34
C LEU A 162 -2.13 1.05 12.41
N LYS A 163 -0.98 1.43 12.99
CA LYS A 163 -0.34 0.65 14.06
C LYS A 163 -1.25 0.57 15.28
N GLU A 164 -1.81 1.71 15.70
CA GLU A 164 -2.75 1.79 16.82
C GLU A 164 -4.01 0.95 16.56
N GLU A 165 -4.61 1.06 15.37
CA GLU A 165 -5.76 0.26 14.96
C GLU A 165 -5.47 -1.25 14.97
N LEU A 166 -4.33 -1.68 14.42
CA LEU A 166 -3.93 -3.08 14.44
C LEU A 166 -3.63 -3.60 15.84
N THR A 167 -3.09 -2.77 16.73
CA THR A 167 -2.93 -3.14 18.14
C THR A 167 -4.26 -3.23 18.88
N ALA A 168 -5.21 -2.35 18.57
CA ALA A 168 -6.56 -2.39 19.14
C ALA A 168 -7.35 -3.62 18.64
N ILE A 169 -7.12 -4.05 17.40
CA ILE A 169 -7.75 -5.24 16.81
C ILE A 169 -7.49 -6.53 17.56
N ALA A 170 -6.33 -6.66 18.20
CA ALA A 170 -6.08 -7.82 19.04
C ALA A 170 -7.14 -7.98 20.16
N GLN A 171 -7.88 -6.92 20.47
CA GLN A 171 -8.95 -6.86 21.47
C GLN A 171 -10.35 -6.80 20.84
N LEU A 172 -10.48 -6.64 19.51
CA LEU A 172 -11.77 -6.57 18.84
C LEU A 172 -12.38 -7.97 18.62
N THR A 173 -13.69 -8.06 18.74
CA THR A 173 -14.49 -9.28 18.55
C THR A 173 -15.23 -9.32 17.21
N SER A 174 -15.27 -8.20 16.48
CA SER A 174 -15.94 -8.09 15.18
C SER A 174 -15.05 -8.58 14.04
N VAL A 175 -15.48 -9.63 13.35
CA VAL A 175 -14.78 -10.18 12.17
C VAL A 175 -14.68 -9.15 11.04
N GLU A 176 -15.72 -8.32 10.86
CA GLU A 176 -15.77 -7.34 9.78
C GLU A 176 -14.82 -6.17 10.04
N ASP A 177 -14.71 -5.71 11.28
CA ASP A 177 -13.76 -4.63 11.64
C ASP A 177 -12.31 -5.09 11.44
N ILE A 178 -12.01 -6.33 11.85
CA ILE A 178 -10.69 -6.95 11.62
C ILE A 178 -10.40 -7.02 10.13
N ARG A 179 -11.39 -7.41 9.31
CA ARG A 179 -11.25 -7.46 7.85
C ARG A 179 -11.00 -6.08 7.26
N GLN A 180 -11.75 -5.05 7.68
CA GLN A 180 -11.62 -3.70 7.15
C GLN A 180 -10.24 -3.12 7.41
N VAL A 181 -9.69 -3.31 8.61
CA VAL A 181 -8.35 -2.81 8.92
C VAL A 181 -7.25 -3.63 8.25
N LEU A 182 -7.42 -4.95 8.06
CA LEU A 182 -6.50 -5.73 7.24
C LEU A 182 -6.49 -5.24 5.77
N LEU A 183 -7.65 -4.88 5.21
CA LEU A 183 -7.74 -4.25 3.89
C LEU A 183 -7.06 -2.87 3.86
N LYS A 184 -7.23 -2.06 4.91
CA LYS A 184 -6.53 -0.78 5.07
C LYS A 184 -5.02 -0.97 5.14
N ALA A 185 -4.55 -1.99 5.87
CA ALA A 185 -3.13 -2.34 5.95
C ALA A 185 -2.58 -2.75 4.58
N GLU A 186 -3.32 -3.56 3.82
CA GLU A 186 -2.95 -3.95 2.46
C GLU A 186 -2.87 -2.75 1.52
N ALA A 187 -3.85 -1.84 1.55
CA ALA A 187 -3.84 -0.60 0.78
C ALA A 187 -2.64 0.29 1.11
N MET A 188 -2.13 0.20 2.35
CA MET A 188 -0.92 0.88 2.79
C MET A 188 0.37 0.13 2.44
N GLY A 189 0.31 -1.04 1.79
CA GLY A 189 1.48 -1.87 1.44
C GLY A 189 1.97 -2.75 2.59
N ALA A 190 1.29 -2.76 3.74
CA ALA A 190 1.56 -3.66 4.86
C ALA A 190 0.87 -5.02 4.65
N ARG A 191 1.22 -5.70 3.54
CA ARG A 191 0.60 -6.97 3.20
C ARG A 191 1.08 -8.07 4.18
N PRO A 192 0.18 -8.85 4.78
CA PRO A 192 0.56 -10.06 5.49
C PRO A 192 1.14 -11.06 4.48
N ASP A 193 2.31 -11.61 4.80
CA ASP A 193 2.91 -12.72 4.04
C ASP A 193 2.09 -13.99 4.31
N LEU A 194 0.95 -14.09 3.64
CA LEU A 194 0.07 -15.27 3.66
C LEU A 194 0.56 -16.39 2.74
N GLN A 195 1.78 -16.29 2.20
CA GLN A 195 2.34 -17.27 1.23
C GLN A 195 2.45 -18.71 1.75
N LYS A 196 2.06 -19.00 3.00
CA LYS A 196 2.01 -20.35 3.57
C LYS A 196 0.68 -20.73 4.22
N ALA A 197 -0.34 -19.89 4.17
CA ALA A 197 -1.67 -20.29 4.62
C ALA A 197 -2.31 -21.14 3.52
N GLU A 198 -2.11 -22.44 3.66
CA GLU A 198 -2.78 -23.62 3.07
C GLU A 198 -3.67 -23.39 1.83
N GLU A 199 -3.36 -24.16 0.77
CA GLU A 199 -3.88 -24.14 -0.62
C GLU A 199 -5.41 -24.27 -0.84
N GLY A 200 -6.27 -23.93 0.13
CA GLY A 200 -7.71 -24.20 0.06
C GLY A 200 -8.63 -23.01 -0.21
N GLU A 201 -8.31 -21.80 0.26
CA GLU A 201 -9.21 -20.65 0.16
C GLU A 201 -8.61 -19.54 -0.71
N ALA A 202 -9.03 -19.53 -1.97
CA ALA A 202 -8.72 -18.46 -2.91
C ALA A 202 -9.35 -17.15 -2.42
N TRP A 203 -8.53 -16.29 -1.81
CA TRP A 203 -8.89 -14.90 -1.60
C TRP A 203 -9.27 -14.27 -2.95
N PRO A 204 -10.32 -13.43 -3.02
CA PRO A 204 -10.61 -12.69 -4.23
C PRO A 204 -9.38 -11.86 -4.56
N HIS A 205 -8.66 -12.27 -5.60
CA HIS A 205 -7.51 -11.54 -6.11
C HIS A 205 -8.01 -10.21 -6.66
N VAL A 206 -8.00 -9.19 -5.80
CA VAL A 206 -8.02 -7.82 -6.27
C VAL A 206 -6.67 -7.61 -6.94
N GLU A 207 -6.64 -7.60 -8.28
CA GLU A 207 -5.48 -7.18 -9.08
C GLU A 207 -5.24 -5.67 -8.88
N LEU A 208 -4.94 -5.26 -7.65
CA LEU A 208 -4.25 -4.01 -7.42
C LEU A 208 -2.83 -4.23 -7.93
N VAL A 209 -2.42 -3.40 -8.89
CA VAL A 209 -1.05 -3.30 -9.41
C VAL A 209 -0.12 -3.15 -8.21
N ALA A 210 0.38 -4.28 -7.70
CA ALA A 210 1.03 -4.30 -6.41
C ALA A 210 2.35 -3.54 -6.53
N PRO A 211 2.52 -2.40 -5.83
CA PRO A 211 3.84 -1.80 -5.70
C PRO A 211 4.78 -2.87 -5.14
N LYS A 212 6.04 -2.89 -5.61
CA LYS A 212 7.08 -3.86 -5.17
C LYS A 212 6.95 -4.08 -3.67
N VAL A 213 6.47 -5.26 -3.28
CA VAL A 213 6.25 -5.63 -1.88
C VAL A 213 7.60 -5.55 -1.18
N LEU A 214 7.74 -4.59 -0.28
CA LEU A 214 9.00 -4.40 0.45
C LEU A 214 9.06 -5.46 1.56
N PRO A 215 10.14 -6.26 1.63
CA PRO A 215 10.23 -7.43 2.51
C PRO A 215 10.32 -7.12 4.01
N TYR A 216 10.28 -5.84 4.40
CA TYR A 216 10.43 -5.38 5.78
C TYR A 216 9.25 -4.47 6.16
N CYS A 217 8.11 -5.06 6.52
CA CYS A 217 7.04 -4.33 7.18
C CYS A 217 7.00 -4.71 8.66
N GLU A 218 7.27 -3.74 9.54
CA GLU A 218 7.12 -3.87 11.00
C GLU A 218 5.69 -4.24 11.42
N PHE A 219 4.74 -4.03 10.52
CA PHE A 219 3.33 -4.36 10.65
C PHE A 219 3.03 -5.85 10.48
N ARG A 220 3.94 -6.65 9.90
CA ARG A 220 3.74 -8.09 9.66
C ARG A 220 3.28 -8.88 10.90
N PRO A 221 3.93 -8.78 12.08
CA PRO A 221 3.47 -9.49 13.26
C PRO A 221 2.07 -9.04 13.71
N LEU A 222 1.73 -7.77 13.55
CA LEU A 222 0.42 -7.23 13.91
C LEU A 222 -0.67 -7.72 12.94
N CYS A 223 -0.42 -7.67 11.63
CA CYS A 223 -1.35 -8.23 10.63
C CYS A 223 -1.54 -9.73 10.85
N ALA A 224 -0.48 -10.49 11.12
CA ALA A 224 -0.59 -11.92 11.41
C ALA A 224 -1.37 -12.20 12.71
N ALA A 225 -1.24 -11.35 13.73
CA ALA A 225 -2.03 -11.48 14.96
C ALA A 225 -3.52 -11.19 14.70
N ALA A 226 -3.82 -10.13 13.95
CA ALA A 226 -5.18 -9.77 13.52
C ALA A 226 -5.83 -10.90 12.70
N GLU A 227 -5.10 -11.51 11.76
CA GLU A 227 -5.58 -12.65 10.99
C GLU A 227 -5.88 -13.87 11.86
N ARG A 228 -4.98 -14.21 12.79
CA ARG A 228 -5.24 -15.31 13.74
C ARG A 228 -6.50 -15.04 14.56
N GLN A 229 -6.70 -13.80 14.99
CA GLN A 229 -7.91 -13.42 15.72
C GLN A 229 -9.16 -13.59 14.85
N ARG A 230 -9.10 -13.14 13.58
CA ARG A 230 -10.18 -13.37 12.61
C ARG A 230 -10.52 -14.85 12.45
N HIS A 231 -9.51 -15.70 12.26
CA HIS A 231 -9.70 -17.14 12.11
C HIS A 231 -10.29 -17.80 13.36
N ARG A 232 -9.88 -17.37 14.56
CA ARG A 232 -10.47 -17.84 15.82
C ARG A 232 -11.95 -17.50 15.92
N LEU A 233 -12.33 -16.27 15.59
CA LEU A 233 -13.72 -15.82 15.61
C LEU A 233 -14.57 -16.56 14.58
N LEU A 234 -14.05 -16.78 13.37
CA LEU A 234 -14.72 -17.57 12.34
C LEU A 234 -14.91 -19.02 12.77
N ALA A 235 -13.88 -19.65 13.34
CA ALA A 235 -13.98 -21.02 13.85
C ALA A 235 -15.02 -21.14 14.96
N LEU A 236 -15.02 -20.20 15.92
CA LEU A 236 -16.00 -20.14 16.99
C LEU A 236 -17.43 -19.94 16.46
N SER A 237 -17.62 -19.05 15.48
CA SER A 237 -18.93 -18.86 14.84
C SER A 237 -19.44 -20.15 14.20
N LYS A 238 -18.56 -20.90 13.54
CA LYS A 238 -18.89 -22.17 12.91
C LYS A 238 -19.27 -23.24 13.94
N GLU A 239 -18.49 -23.36 15.02
CA GLU A 239 -18.79 -24.28 16.12
C GLU A 239 -20.13 -23.98 16.80
N LEU A 240 -20.49 -22.69 16.99
CA LEU A 240 -21.80 -22.30 17.53
C LEU A 240 -22.93 -22.68 16.57
N ILE A 241 -22.76 -22.43 15.27
CA ILE A 241 -23.74 -22.81 14.25
C ILE A 241 -23.93 -24.33 14.23
N GLU A 242 -22.86 -25.11 14.18
CA GLU A 242 -22.91 -26.58 14.18
C GLU A 242 -23.50 -27.13 15.49
N GLY A 243 -23.13 -26.55 16.64
CA GLY A 243 -23.69 -26.89 17.95
C GLY A 243 -25.20 -26.64 18.03
N SER A 244 -25.66 -25.53 17.46
CA SER A 244 -27.10 -25.19 17.41
C SER A 244 -27.88 -26.16 16.53
N GLN A 245 -27.31 -26.62 15.41
CA GLN A 245 -27.94 -27.57 14.50
C GLN A 245 -27.98 -29.00 15.05
N THR A 246 -26.98 -29.39 15.84
CA THR A 246 -26.88 -30.73 16.42
C THR A 246 -27.58 -30.87 17.77
N ALA A 247 -28.06 -29.75 18.35
CA ALA A 247 -28.63 -29.69 19.69
C ALA A 247 -27.69 -30.24 20.80
N ASP A 248 -26.38 -30.25 20.56
CA ASP A 248 -25.38 -30.70 21.53
C ASP A 248 -25.07 -29.56 22.52
N MET A 249 -25.80 -29.57 23.65
CA MET A 249 -25.66 -28.56 24.71
C MET A 249 -24.25 -28.51 25.32
N THR A 250 -23.49 -29.61 25.28
CA THR A 250 -22.13 -29.63 25.84
C THR A 250 -21.15 -28.86 24.96
N ARG A 251 -21.28 -29.01 23.63
CA ARG A 251 -20.52 -28.24 22.64
C ARG A 251 -20.87 -26.77 22.67
N LEU A 252 -22.17 -26.44 22.72
CA LEU A 252 -22.63 -25.06 22.82
C LEU A 252 -22.10 -24.38 24.08
N SER A 253 -22.21 -25.02 25.24
CA SER A 253 -21.66 -24.49 26.50
C SER A 253 -20.15 -24.25 26.42
N SER A 254 -19.41 -25.20 25.85
CA SER A 254 -17.95 -25.07 25.69
C SER A 254 -17.54 -23.97 24.69
N ALA A 255 -18.32 -23.77 23.63
CA ALA A 255 -18.09 -22.70 22.65
C ALA A 255 -18.43 -21.32 23.24
N LEU A 256 -19.54 -21.19 23.97
CA LEU A 256 -19.92 -19.97 24.69
C LEU A 256 -18.91 -19.60 25.79
N GLN A 257 -18.35 -20.59 26.50
CA GLN A 257 -17.29 -20.34 27.46
C GLN A 257 -16.05 -19.75 26.77
N ARG A 258 -15.62 -20.33 25.63
CA ARG A 258 -14.51 -19.76 24.84
C ARG A 258 -14.81 -18.37 24.31
N ALA A 259 -16.07 -18.09 23.93
CA ALA A 259 -16.49 -16.76 23.51
C ALA A 259 -16.37 -15.74 24.66
N SER A 260 -16.85 -16.13 25.84
CA SER A 260 -16.71 -15.35 27.07
C SER A 260 -15.24 -15.10 27.43
N ASP A 261 -14.37 -16.11 27.34
CA ASP A 261 -12.93 -15.94 27.61
C ASP A 261 -12.26 -14.96 26.62
N LEU A 262 -12.73 -14.92 25.36
CA LEU A 262 -12.29 -13.94 24.36
C LEU A 262 -12.79 -12.52 24.68
N GLU A 263 -14.01 -12.37 25.19
CA GLU A 263 -14.57 -11.09 25.63
C GLU A 263 -13.95 -10.57 26.93
N ILE A 264 -13.62 -11.46 27.87
CA ILE A 264 -12.95 -11.09 29.11
C ILE A 264 -11.53 -10.57 28.82
N SER A 265 -10.94 -10.95 27.69
CA SER A 265 -9.66 -10.42 27.21
C SER A 265 -9.78 -9.04 26.54
N GLY A 266 -10.97 -8.64 26.11
CA GLY A 266 -11.24 -7.40 25.37
C GLY A 266 -12.59 -6.81 25.80
N SER A 267 -12.56 -5.93 26.80
CA SER A 267 -13.71 -5.28 27.42
C SER A 267 -14.82 -4.85 26.45
N PHE A 268 -15.86 -5.67 26.23
CA PHE A 268 -17.06 -5.25 25.51
C PHE A 268 -18.28 -6.16 25.80
N LEU A 269 -18.91 -5.98 26.97
CA LEU A 269 -20.16 -6.67 27.38
C LEU A 269 -21.45 -6.09 26.73
N GLY A 270 -21.35 -5.34 25.63
CA GLY A 270 -22.47 -4.53 25.13
C GLY A 270 -23.40 -5.17 24.08
N CYS A 271 -22.91 -6.10 23.26
CA CYS A 271 -23.61 -6.48 22.01
C CYS A 271 -24.35 -7.82 22.01
N TRP A 272 -24.17 -8.69 23.01
CA TRP A 272 -24.79 -10.03 22.98
C TRP A 272 -26.20 -10.10 23.54
N GLN A 273 -26.71 -8.99 24.08
CA GLN A 273 -28.03 -8.96 24.71
C GLN A 273 -29.20 -9.06 23.72
N GLU A 274 -28.95 -8.83 22.42
CA GLU A 274 -29.98 -8.93 21.37
C GLU A 274 -30.26 -10.38 20.93
N VAL A 275 -29.32 -11.33 21.11
CA VAL A 275 -29.57 -12.74 20.74
C VAL A 275 -30.39 -13.46 21.81
N ALA A 276 -30.39 -12.97 23.06
CA ALA A 276 -31.10 -13.59 24.17
C ALA A 276 -32.59 -13.20 24.29
N THR A 277 -33.13 -12.35 23.40
CA THR A 277 -34.52 -11.87 23.48
C THR A 277 -35.40 -12.25 22.28
N ALA A 278 -34.88 -13.08 21.36
CA ALA A 278 -35.68 -13.68 20.31
C ALA A 278 -36.24 -15.04 20.78
N ASP A 279 -37.07 -15.02 21.82
CA ASP A 279 -38.01 -16.09 22.19
C ASP A 279 -39.44 -15.68 21.79
#